data_AF-A0A0N1IKY4-F1
#
_entry.id   AF-A0A0N1IKY4-F1
#
_cell.length_a   1.000
_cell.length_b   1.000
_cell.length_c   1.000
_cell.angle_alpha   90.00
_cell.angle_beta   90.00
_cell.angle_gamma   90.00
#
_symmetry.space_group_name_H-M   'P 1'
#
loop_
_entity.id
_entity.type
_entity.pdbx_description
1 polymer ?
#
loop_
_entity_poly.entity_id
_entity_poly.type
_entity_poly.pdbx_seq_one_letter_code
_entity_poly.pdbx_strand_id
1 'polypeptide(L)'
;MLPPEEYLCKELNKCMDGLGTDESVLIEILCTRTKKEIADIVQAYERLYNRPLAEHMCSETSGDFRRLLTLIVTVRIASNHFSTVVYIAVTSANMSHVILFTCVHDCLF
;
A
#
# COMPACT_ATOMS: atom_id res chain seq x y z
N MET A 1 15.12 18.79 -2.55
CA MET A 1 14.06 18.09 -1.78
C MET A 1 13.46 17.07 -2.73
N LEU A 2 13.33 15.79 -2.35
CA LEU A 2 12.60 14.84 -3.18
C LEU A 2 11.10 15.12 -3.08
N PRO A 3 10.34 15.01 -4.17
CA PRO A 3 8.90 15.06 -4.09
C PRO A 3 8.38 13.85 -3.28
N PRO A 4 7.25 13.99 -2.57
CA PRO A 4 6.79 13.01 -1.59
C PRO A 4 6.58 11.61 -2.19
N GLU A 5 6.11 11.51 -3.43
CA GLU A 5 5.91 10.26 -4.16
C GLU A 5 7.22 9.51 -4.40
N GLU A 6 8.31 10.20 -4.76
CA GLU A 6 9.60 9.55 -4.98
C GLU A 6 10.22 9.05 -3.67
N TYR A 7 10.01 9.79 -2.57
CA TYR A 7 10.40 9.32 -1.24
C TYR A 7 9.68 8.03 -0.87
N LEU A 8 8.35 7.98 -1.04
CA LEU A 8 7.57 6.77 -0.78
C LEU A 8 7.96 5.62 -1.69
N CYS A 9 8.30 5.88 -2.95
CA CYS A 9 8.81 4.85 -3.86
C CYS A 9 10.15 4.26 -3.39
N LYS A 10 11.03 5.07 -2.76
CA LYS A 10 12.26 4.57 -2.15
C LYS A 10 11.98 3.70 -0.94
N GLU A 11 11.06 4.09 -0.06
CA GLU A 11 10.68 3.29 1.09
C GLU A 11 10.01 1.98 0.68
N LEU A 12 9.13 2.00 -0.33
CA LEU A 12 8.54 0.81 -0.93
C LEU A 12 9.60 -0.13 -1.53
N ASN A 13 10.59 0.42 -2.24
CA ASN A 13 11.65 -0.41 -2.79
C ASN A 13 12.50 -1.04 -1.67
N LYS A 14 12.87 -0.27 -0.65
CA LYS A 14 13.65 -0.77 0.49
C LYS A 14 12.91 -1.86 1.28
N CYS A 15 11.62 -1.71 1.53
CA CYS A 15 10.86 -2.72 2.27
C CYS A 15 10.68 -4.04 1.49
N MET A 16 10.90 -4.00 0.17
CA MET A 16 10.88 -5.14 -0.75
C MET A 16 12.29 -5.62 -1.13
N ASP A 17 13.35 -4.94 -0.70
CA ASP A 17 14.74 -5.27 -1.05
C ASP A 17 15.39 -6.08 0.07
N GLY A 18 15.62 -7.38 -0.15
CA GLY A 18 16.35 -8.25 0.77
C GLY A 18 15.72 -9.62 1.03
N LEU A 19 16.14 -10.27 2.12
CA LEU A 19 15.59 -11.57 2.55
C LEU A 19 14.30 -11.35 3.35
N GLY A 20 13.19 -11.25 2.62
CA GLY A 20 11.84 -11.04 3.18
C GLY A 20 11.28 -9.66 2.84
N THR A 21 10.09 -9.37 3.35
CA THR A 21 9.39 -8.09 3.11
C THR A 21 9.04 -7.45 4.45
N ASP A 22 9.31 -6.15 4.61
CA ASP A 22 8.76 -5.41 5.75
C ASP A 22 7.28 -5.08 5.46
N GLU A 23 6.45 -6.04 5.83
CA GLU A 23 5.00 -6.02 5.61
C GLU A 23 4.33 -4.82 6.29
N SER A 24 4.87 -4.36 7.42
CA SER A 24 4.29 -3.26 8.20
C SER A 24 4.42 -1.95 7.46
N VAL A 25 5.60 -1.66 6.91
CA VAL A 25 5.84 -0.45 6.10
C VAL A 25 5.00 -0.47 4.82
N LEU A 26 4.91 -1.64 4.18
CA LEU A 26 4.12 -1.82 2.97
C LEU A 26 2.62 -1.55 3.23
N ILE A 27 2.07 -2.11 4.31
CA ILE A 27 0.69 -1.86 4.73
C ILE A 27 0.50 -0.39 5.09
N GLU A 28 1.40 0.20 5.87
CA GLU A 28 1.30 1.58 6.32
C GLU A 28 1.21 2.54 5.13
N ILE A 29 2.11 2.42 4.17
CA ILE A 29 2.12 3.28 2.97
C ILE A 29 0.84 3.06 2.14
N LEU A 30 0.41 1.82 1.92
CA LEU A 30 -0.74 1.54 1.05
C LEU A 30 -2.10 1.87 1.69
N CYS A 31 -2.21 1.77 3.01
CA CYS A 31 -3.45 2.00 3.75
C CYS A 31 -3.64 3.44 4.20
N THR A 32 -2.57 4.21 4.45
CA THR A 32 -2.68 5.59 4.96
C THR A 32 -2.81 6.67 3.87
N ARG A 33 -2.44 6.36 2.62
CA ARG A 33 -2.50 7.33 1.51
C ARG A 33 -3.89 7.42 0.90
N THR A 34 -4.18 8.53 0.25
CA THR A 34 -5.40 8.75 -0.53
C THR A 34 -5.34 8.01 -1.88
N LYS A 35 -6.48 7.85 -2.55
CA LYS A 35 -6.53 7.22 -3.88
C LYS A 35 -5.64 7.93 -4.91
N LYS A 36 -5.64 9.27 -4.89
CA LYS A 36 -4.82 10.08 -5.80
C LYS A 36 -3.34 9.87 -5.52
N GLU A 37 -2.92 9.95 -4.26
CA GLU A 37 -1.52 9.71 -3.88
C GLU A 37 -1.06 8.31 -4.25
N ILE A 38 -1.90 7.27 -4.08
CA ILE A 38 -1.56 5.91 -4.51
C ILE A 38 -1.34 5.84 -6.03
N ALA A 39 -2.17 6.50 -6.83
CA ALA A 39 -1.98 6.55 -8.28
C ALA A 39 -0.67 7.26 -8.66
N ASP A 40 -0.37 8.37 -8.00
CA ASP A 40 0.86 9.13 -8.20
C ASP A 40 2.10 8.30 -7.80
N ILE A 41 2.03 7.57 -6.68
CA ILE A 41 3.09 6.65 -6.22
C ILE A 41 3.28 5.51 -7.22
N VAL A 42 2.22 4.86 -7.69
CA VAL A 42 2.33 3.75 -8.66
C VAL A 42 3.02 4.24 -9.94
N GLN A 43 2.63 5.41 -10.45
CA GLN A 43 3.24 5.99 -11.64
C GLN A 43 4.70 6.40 -11.42
N ALA A 44 5.01 7.01 -10.27
CA ALA A 44 6.38 7.38 -9.91
C ALA A 44 7.27 6.15 -9.73
N TYR A 45 6.75 5.08 -9.13
CA TYR A 45 7.47 3.83 -8.90
C TYR A 45 7.90 3.19 -10.22
N GLU A 46 6.98 3.09 -11.17
CA GLU A 46 7.25 2.53 -12.49
C GLU A 46 8.31 3.36 -13.24
N ARG A 47 8.26 4.69 -13.14
CA ARG A 47 9.28 5.57 -13.72
C ARG A 47 10.66 5.40 -13.09
N LEU A 48 10.73 5.21 -11.77
CA LEU A 48 11.99 5.12 -11.03
C LEU A 48 12.68 3.77 -11.19
N TYR A 49 11.91 2.68 -11.20
CA TYR A 49 12.44 1.31 -11.17
C TYR A 49 12.21 0.52 -12.46
N ASN A 50 11.54 1.11 -13.45
CA ASN A 50 11.17 0.47 -14.72
C ASN A 50 10.43 -0.87 -14.51
N ARG A 51 9.65 -0.94 -13.42
CA ARG A 51 8.89 -2.12 -13.02
C ARG A 51 7.58 -1.68 -12.36
N PRO A 52 6.43 -2.27 -12.70
CA PRO A 52 5.17 -1.96 -12.03
C PRO A 52 5.24 -2.32 -10.54
N LEU A 53 4.77 -1.42 -9.67
CA LEU A 53 4.75 -1.64 -8.22
C LEU A 53 4.03 -2.95 -7.85
N ALA A 54 2.88 -3.22 -8.46
CA ALA A 54 2.10 -4.42 -8.22
C ALA A 54 2.86 -5.71 -8.59
N GLU A 55 3.67 -5.67 -9.66
CA GLU A 55 4.48 -6.81 -10.07
C GLU A 55 5.62 -7.08 -9.08
N HIS A 56 6.28 -6.02 -8.59
CA HIS A 56 7.32 -6.15 -7.58
C HIS A 56 6.76 -6.72 -6.27
N MET A 57 5.63 -6.20 -5.80
CA MET A 57 4.96 -6.74 -4.62
C MET A 57 4.58 -8.21 -4.78
N CYS A 58 4.19 -8.64 -5.99
CA CYS A 58 3.86 -10.04 -6.27
C CYS A 58 5.08 -10.97 -6.29
N SER A 59 6.28 -10.47 -6.58
CA SER A 59 7.51 -11.28 -6.49
C SER A 59 7.99 -11.45 -5.05
N GLU A 60 7.82 -10.43 -4.21
CA GLU A 60 8.29 -10.48 -2.82
C GLU A 60 7.31 -11.16 -1.87
N THR A 61 6.01 -11.17 -2.21
CA THR A 61 4.96 -11.69 -1.32
C THR A 61 4.34 -12.96 -1.85
N SER A 62 3.87 -13.82 -0.94
CA SER A 62 3.20 -15.08 -1.28
C SER A 62 1.99 -15.33 -0.38
N GLY A 63 1.23 -16.39 -0.67
CA GLY A 63 0.07 -16.79 0.13
C GLY A 63 -1.02 -15.72 0.22
N ASP A 64 -1.64 -15.63 1.40
CA ASP A 64 -2.75 -14.70 1.66
C ASP A 64 -2.30 -13.25 1.77
N PHE A 65 -1.04 -13.01 2.15
CA PHE A 65 -0.48 -11.66 2.21
C PHE A 65 -0.41 -11.01 0.82
N ARG A 66 0.05 -11.74 -0.21
CA ARG A 66 0.00 -11.26 -1.59
C ARG A 66 -1.41 -10.93 -2.07
N ARG A 67 -2.38 -11.78 -1.72
CA ARG A 67 -3.80 -11.57 -2.08
C ARG A 67 -4.33 -10.29 -1.46
N LEU A 68 -4.02 -10.07 -0.18
CA LEU A 68 -4.40 -8.86 0.54
C LEU A 68 -3.85 -7.61 -0.16
N LEU A 69 -2.56 -7.58 -0.44
CA LEU A 69 -1.90 -6.43 -1.04
C LEU A 69 -2.39 -6.12 -2.45
N THR A 70 -2.55 -7.16 -3.28
CA THR A 70 -3.09 -7.03 -4.64
C THR A 70 -4.51 -6.45 -4.58
N LEU A 71 -5.30 -6.88 -3.61
CA LEU A 71 -6.67 -6.41 -3.41
C LEU A 71 -6.68 -4.95 -2.97
N ILE A 72 -5.79 -4.52 -2.06
CA ILE A 72 -5.66 -3.12 -1.66
C ILE A 72 -5.34 -2.24 -2.87
N VAL A 73 -4.30 -2.57 -3.66
CA VAL A 73 -3.91 -1.75 -4.83
C VAL A 73 -5.04 -1.72 -5.87
N THR A 74 -5.62 -2.88 -6.19
CA THR A 74 -6.66 -2.99 -7.23
C THR A 74 -7.96 -2.29 -6.85
N VAL A 75 -8.45 -2.50 -5.61
CA VAL A 75 -9.70 -1.90 -5.13
C VAL A 75 -9.57 -0.37 -5.04
N ARG A 76 -8.39 0.13 -4.66
CA ARG A 76 -8.15 1.57 -4.59
C ARG A 76 -8.15 2.23 -5.97
N ILE A 77 -7.68 1.54 -7.01
CA ILE A 77 -7.73 2.05 -8.38
C ILE A 77 -9.16 1.96 -8.95
N ALA A 78 -9.85 0.82 -8.75
CA ALA A 78 -11.12 0.52 -9.42
C ALA A 78 -12.39 1.11 -8.76
N SER A 79 -12.43 1.28 -7.44
CA SER A 79 -13.65 1.63 -6.71
C SER A 79 -13.49 2.90 -5.87
N ASN A 80 -14.62 3.57 -5.58
CA ASN A 80 -14.71 4.70 -4.64
C ASN A 80 -15.16 4.28 -3.22
N HIS A 81 -15.53 3.01 -3.00
CA HIS A 81 -15.93 2.48 -1.69
C HIS A 81 -14.71 1.93 -0.92
N PHE A 82 -13.98 2.84 -0.30
CA PHE A 82 -12.72 2.58 0.41
C PHE A 82 -12.89 1.96 1.82
N SER A 83 -13.99 2.30 2.51
CA SER A 83 -14.11 2.11 3.96
C SER A 83 -14.25 0.66 4.45
N THR A 84 -14.86 -0.24 3.65
CA THR A 84 -15.23 -1.59 4.16
C THR A 84 -14.11 -2.63 4.04
N VAL A 85 -13.24 -2.49 3.04
CA VAL A 85 -12.30 -3.57 2.66
C VAL A 85 -11.04 -3.57 3.52
N VAL A 86 -10.50 -2.38 3.84
CA VAL A 86 -9.32 -2.25 4.73
C VAL A 86 -9.67 -2.69 6.15
N TYR A 87 -10.89 -2.37 6.62
CA TYR A 87 -11.35 -2.76 7.96
C TYR A 87 -11.39 -4.29 8.17
N ILE A 88 -11.87 -5.05 7.17
CA ILE A 88 -11.97 -6.52 7.24
C ILE A 88 -10.58 -7.18 7.17
N ALA A 89 -9.70 -6.68 6.31
CA ALA A 89 -8.35 -7.23 6.18
C ALA A 89 -7.53 -7.06 7.46
N VAL A 90 -7.54 -5.85 8.02
CA VAL A 90 -6.73 -5.49 9.19
C VAL A 90 -7.27 -6.14 10.48
N THR A 91 -8.54 -6.53 10.56
CA THR A 91 -9.08 -7.27 11.71
C THR A 91 -8.74 -8.76 11.72
N SER A 92 -8.41 -9.38 10.57
CA SER A 92 -7.99 -10.78 10.51
C SER A 92 -6.51 -11.01 10.85
N ALA A 93 -5.67 -9.99 10.67
CA ALA A 93 -4.29 -9.99 11.10
C ALA A 93 -4.23 -9.19 12.42
N ASN A 94 -4.05 -9.86 13.57
CA ASN A 94 -3.95 -9.22 14.88
C ASN A 94 -2.80 -8.20 14.94
N MET A 95 -3.01 -6.99 14.41
CA MET A 95 -2.04 -5.91 14.39
C MET A 95 -2.60 -4.76 15.23
N SER A 96 -2.16 -4.76 16.48
CA SER A 96 -2.57 -3.85 17.53
C SER A 96 -2.37 -2.38 17.14
N HIS A 97 -3.49 -1.64 17.11
CA HIS A 97 -3.66 -0.23 17.47
C HIS A 97 -3.24 0.93 16.54
N VAL A 98 -2.50 0.78 15.44
CA VAL A 98 -2.04 1.98 14.68
C VAL A 98 -2.93 2.38 13.49
N ILE A 99 -3.59 1.42 12.82
CA ILE A 99 -4.29 1.70 11.54
C ILE A 99 -5.73 2.17 11.74
N LEU A 100 -6.34 1.95 12.91
CA LEU A 100 -7.76 2.27 13.13
C LEU A 100 -8.05 3.78 13.21
N PHE A 101 -7.06 4.62 13.51
CA PHE A 101 -7.31 6.04 13.81
C PHE A 101 -7.22 6.99 12.60
N THR A 102 -6.55 6.62 11.52
CA THR A 102 -6.34 7.52 10.36
C THR A 102 -7.32 7.29 9.21
N CYS A 103 -7.88 6.08 9.03
CA CYS A 103 -8.81 5.82 7.92
C CYS A 103 -10.25 6.32 8.15
N VAL A 104 -10.64 6.68 9.37
CA VAL A 104 -12.03 7.10 9.68
C VAL A 104 -12.24 8.60 9.49
N HIS A 105 -11.19 9.43 9.52
CA HIS A 105 -11.37 10.89 9.54
C HIS A 105 -11.41 11.55 8.16
N ASP A 106 -10.80 10.96 7.12
CA ASP A 106 -10.69 11.62 5.79
C ASP A 106 -11.71 11.17 4.73
N CYS A 107 -12.72 10.36 5.09
CA CYS A 107 -13.79 9.92 4.17
C CYS A 107 -15.17 10.51 4.48
N LEU A 108 -15.23 11.50 5.37
CA LEU A 108 -16.44 12.19 5.77
C LEU A 108 -16.36 13.68 5.40
N PHE A 109 -15.90 14.02 4.19
CA PHE A 109 -16.24 15.25 3.47
C PHE A 109 -15.91 15.15 1.98
#